data_AF-A0A6J4VQJ6-F1
#
_entry.id   AF-A0A6J4VQJ6-F1
#
_cell.length_a   1.000
_cell.length_b   1.000
_cell.length_c   1.000
_cell.angle_alpha   90.00
_cell.angle_beta   90.00
_cell.angle_gamma   90.00
#
_symmetry.space_group_name_H-M   'P 1'
#
loop_
_entity.id
_entity.type
_entity.pdbx_description
1 polymer ?
#
loop_
_entity_poly.entity_id
_entity_poly.type
_entity_poly.pdbx_seq_one_letter_code
_entity_poly.pdbx_strand_id
1 'polypeptide(L)'
;MSESEPSPRRILVVNGPNLNLLGTREPALYGSGTLSSIVEDLEVRGRNGSPALEIRAFQSNHEGALLDFLHAQSAEAAGVIINAGALTHYSYALRDALAAIAIPAVEVHLTNIHAREAFRHLSVIAPVVAGQIAGLGPE
;
A
#
# COMPACT_ATOMS: atom_id res chain seq x y z
N MET A 1 37.18 -6.95 10.85
CA MET A 1 35.74 -7.07 11.13
C MET A 1 35.05 -6.30 10.03
N SER A 2 34.50 -6.98 9.02
CA SER A 2 33.73 -6.29 7.98
C SER A 2 32.42 -5.86 8.62
N GLU A 3 32.18 -4.56 8.71
CA GLU A 3 30.84 -4.05 8.90
C GLU A 3 30.00 -4.61 7.75
N SER A 4 29.08 -5.52 8.06
CA SER A 4 28.12 -5.98 7.08
C SER A 4 27.30 -4.77 6.67
N GLU A 5 27.39 -4.38 5.40
CA GLU A 5 26.49 -3.41 4.80
C GLU A 5 25.06 -3.72 5.26
N PRO A 6 24.32 -2.75 5.83
CA PRO A 6 22.96 -3.00 6.27
C PRO A 6 22.17 -3.52 5.06
N SER A 7 21.55 -4.69 5.21
CA SER A 7 20.68 -5.24 4.18
C SER A 7 19.68 -4.17 3.75
N PRO A 8 19.49 -3.94 2.43
CA PRO A 8 18.61 -2.88 1.94
C PRO A 8 17.25 -3.01 2.61
N ARG A 9 16.76 -1.93 3.20
CA ARG A 9 15.43 -1.93 3.80
C ARG A 9 14.44 -1.83 2.65
N ARG A 10 13.72 -2.91 2.36
CA ARG A 10 12.68 -2.90 1.32
C ARG A 10 11.34 -2.51 1.94
N ILE A 11 10.59 -1.63 1.29
CA ILE A 11 9.19 -1.34 1.62
C ILE A 11 8.31 -1.82 0.48
N LEU A 12 7.29 -2.61 0.83
CA LEU A 12 6.30 -3.08 -0.13
C LEU A 12 5.23 -2.02 -0.30
N VAL A 13 4.91 -1.64 -1.53
CA VAL A 13 3.81 -0.71 -1.83
C VAL A 13 2.74 -1.47 -2.60
N VAL A 14 1.66 -1.84 -1.92
CA VAL A 14 0.63 -2.74 -2.43
C VAL A 14 -0.63 -1.95 -2.78
N ASN A 15 -1.06 -2.04 -4.02
CA ASN A 15 -2.23 -1.34 -4.54
C ASN A 15 -3.29 -2.34 -5.03
N GLY A 16 -4.48 -2.25 -4.44
CA GLY A 16 -5.61 -3.11 -4.72
C GLY A 16 -6.37 -2.71 -5.99
N PRO A 17 -7.61 -3.21 -6.11
CA PRO A 17 -8.36 -3.11 -7.35
C PRO A 17 -8.70 -1.68 -7.77
N ASN A 18 -8.70 -1.47 -9.09
CA ASN A 18 -9.03 -0.24 -9.80
C ASN A 18 -8.04 0.92 -9.63
N LEU A 19 -7.03 0.82 -8.77
CA LEU A 19 -6.02 1.89 -8.62
C LEU A 19 -5.14 2.04 -9.87
N ASN A 20 -5.05 1.03 -10.73
CA ASN A 20 -4.43 1.16 -12.04
C ASN A 20 -5.14 2.16 -12.97
N LEU A 21 -6.37 2.57 -12.66
CA LEU A 21 -7.14 3.52 -13.45
C LEU A 21 -6.95 4.99 -13.01
N LEU A 22 -6.12 5.26 -11.99
CA LEU A 22 -5.78 6.63 -11.58
C LEU A 22 -5.25 7.45 -12.76
N GLY A 23 -5.67 8.71 -12.83
CA GLY A 23 -5.35 9.63 -13.93
C GLY A 23 -6.22 9.47 -15.19
N THR A 24 -6.96 8.36 -15.34
CA THR A 24 -7.89 8.15 -16.47
C THR A 24 -9.36 8.18 -16.07
N ARG A 25 -9.66 7.93 -14.78
CA ARG A 25 -11.02 7.91 -14.24
C ARG A 25 -11.24 9.06 -13.25
N GLU A 26 -12.32 9.81 -13.46
CA GLU A 26 -12.84 10.84 -12.55
C GLU A 26 -11.74 11.81 -12.01
N PRO A 27 -11.01 12.55 -12.88
CA PRO A 27 -9.85 13.37 -12.49
C PRO A 27 -10.17 14.41 -11.40
N ALA A 28 -11.42 14.86 -11.33
CA ALA A 28 -11.89 15.81 -10.32
C ALA A 28 -11.83 15.25 -8.87
N LEU A 29 -11.90 13.92 -8.69
CA LEU A 29 -11.88 13.27 -7.38
C LEU A 29 -10.50 12.71 -7.00
N TYR A 30 -9.71 12.26 -7.99
CA TYR A 30 -8.45 11.54 -7.75
C TYR A 30 -7.20 12.32 -8.21
N GLY A 31 -7.38 13.50 -8.82
CA GLY A 31 -6.31 14.25 -9.46
C GLY A 31 -5.90 13.67 -10.82
N SER A 32 -4.93 14.31 -11.48
CA SER A 32 -4.34 13.86 -12.74
C SER A 32 -3.18 12.87 -12.56
N GLY A 33 -2.76 12.62 -11.32
CA GLY A 33 -1.68 11.69 -11.01
C GLY A 33 -2.04 10.26 -11.39
N THR A 34 -1.12 9.56 -12.04
CA THR A 34 -1.25 8.13 -12.31
C THR A 34 -0.69 7.33 -11.15
N LEU A 35 -1.05 6.05 -11.06
CA LEU A 35 -0.41 5.18 -10.07
C LEU A 35 1.11 5.09 -10.27
N SER A 36 1.58 5.07 -11.53
CA SER A 36 3.01 5.07 -11.86
C SER A 36 3.71 6.30 -11.28
N SER A 37 3.15 7.50 -11.48
CA SER A 37 3.77 8.73 -10.97
C SER A 37 3.81 8.78 -9.45
N ILE A 38 2.82 8.19 -8.75
CA ILE A 38 2.84 8.10 -7.28
C ILE A 38 3.97 7.16 -6.84
N VAL A 39 4.13 6.01 -7.49
CA VAL A 39 5.21 5.05 -7.17
C VAL A 39 6.59 5.65 -7.45
N GLU A 40 6.75 6.35 -8.58
CA GLU A 40 7.99 7.06 -8.93
C GLU A 40 8.35 8.13 -7.88
N ASP A 41 7.37 8.91 -7.41
CA ASP A 41 7.60 9.90 -6.36
C ASP A 41 7.99 9.23 -5.02
N LEU A 42 7.35 8.12 -4.65
CA LEU A 42 7.74 7.33 -3.47
C LEU A 42 9.18 6.80 -3.56
N GLU A 43 9.60 6.33 -4.74
CA GLU A 43 10.98 5.89 -4.98
C GLU A 43 11.98 7.04 -4.84
N VAL A 44 11.65 8.22 -5.36
CA VAL A 44 12.50 9.42 -5.26
C VAL A 44 12.59 9.88 -3.81
N ARG A 45 11.45 10.08 -3.13
CA ARG A 45 11.40 10.49 -1.72
C ARG A 45 12.10 9.48 -0.82
N GLY A 46 11.89 8.18 -1.07
CA GLY A 46 12.52 7.08 -0.35
C GLY A 46 14.05 7.12 -0.44
N ARG A 47 14.60 7.22 -1.66
CA ARG A 47 16.06 7.34 -1.87
C ARG A 47 16.65 8.60 -1.25
N ASN A 48 15.93 9.72 -1.29
CA ASN A 48 16.38 10.97 -0.70
C ASN A 48 16.45 10.91 0.84
N GLY A 49 15.51 10.21 1.49
CA GLY A 49 15.50 10.04 2.94
C GLY A 49 16.43 8.92 3.45
N SER A 50 16.60 7.86 2.65
CA SER A 50 17.45 6.71 2.97
C SER A 50 17.97 6.09 1.67
N PRO A 51 19.23 6.37 1.26
CA PRO A 51 19.76 5.92 -0.04
C PRO A 51 19.72 4.41 -0.29
N ALA A 52 19.70 3.59 0.77
CA ALA A 52 19.60 2.13 0.70
C ALA A 52 18.16 1.59 0.77
N LEU A 53 17.15 2.47 0.78
CA LEU A 53 15.73 2.08 0.78
C LEU A 53 15.30 1.66 -0.62
N GLU A 54 14.72 0.47 -0.72
CA GLU A 54 14.13 -0.05 -1.95
C GLU A 54 12.60 -0.01 -1.83
N ILE A 55 11.92 0.60 -2.81
CA ILE A 55 10.47 0.48 -2.94
C ILE A 55 10.18 -0.67 -3.90
N ARG A 56 9.36 -1.62 -3.46
CA ARG A 56 8.84 -2.68 -4.33
C ARG A 56 7.33 -2.56 -4.44
N ALA A 57 6.88 -1.93 -5.53
CA ALA A 57 5.47 -1.71 -5.78
C ALA A 57 4.81 -2.90 -6.49
N PHE A 58 3.56 -3.18 -6.15
CA PHE A 58 2.73 -4.17 -6.81
C PHE A 58 1.28 -3.69 -6.85
N GLN A 59 0.63 -3.85 -8.00
CA GLN A 59 -0.80 -3.56 -8.16
C GLN A 59 -1.50 -4.80 -8.72
N SER A 60 -2.68 -5.11 -8.18
CA SER A 60 -3.56 -6.11 -8.79
C SER A 60 -5.03 -5.85 -8.53
N ASN A 61 -5.85 -6.26 -9.49
CA ASN A 61 -7.31 -6.34 -9.35
C ASN A 61 -7.77 -7.67 -8.74
N HIS A 62 -6.85 -8.62 -8.53
CA HIS A 62 -7.14 -9.95 -8.01
C HIS A 62 -6.64 -10.08 -6.58
N GLU A 63 -7.55 -10.38 -5.65
CA GLU A 63 -7.25 -10.57 -4.22
C GLU A 63 -6.11 -11.56 -4.00
N GLY A 64 -6.22 -12.77 -4.55
CA GLY A 64 -5.19 -13.82 -4.39
C GLY A 64 -3.78 -13.37 -4.82
N ALA A 65 -3.67 -12.57 -5.88
CA ALA A 65 -2.38 -12.05 -6.32
C ALA A 65 -1.74 -11.09 -5.30
N LEU A 66 -2.56 -10.31 -4.57
CA LEU A 66 -2.07 -9.46 -3.50
C LEU A 66 -1.57 -10.31 -2.31
N LEU A 67 -2.30 -11.39 -1.98
CA LEU A 67 -1.89 -12.32 -0.92
C LEU A 67 -0.56 -13.00 -1.26
N ASP A 68 -0.47 -13.54 -2.47
CA ASP A 68 0.73 -14.24 -2.96
C ASP A 68 1.95 -13.30 -2.96
N PHE A 69 1.75 -12.05 -3.38
CA PHE A 69 2.81 -11.04 -3.32
C PHE A 69 3.25 -10.76 -1.89
N LEU A 70 2.32 -10.54 -0.96
CA LEU A 70 2.64 -10.29 0.46
C LEU A 70 3.40 -11.47 1.08
N HIS A 71 2.94 -12.70 0.86
CA HIS A 71 3.61 -13.90 1.38
C HIS A 71 5.01 -14.07 0.78
N ALA A 72 5.17 -13.83 -0.52
CA ALA A 72 6.45 -14.01 -1.21
C ALA A 72 7.49 -12.94 -0.85
N GLN A 73 7.06 -11.74 -0.46
CA GLN A 73 7.97 -10.58 -0.34
C GLN A 73 8.19 -10.11 1.09
N SER A 74 7.31 -10.46 2.03
CA SER A 74 7.35 -9.92 3.40
C SER A 74 8.60 -10.33 4.19
N ALA A 75 9.17 -11.50 3.95
CA ALA A 75 10.34 -11.99 4.69
C ALA A 75 11.60 -11.12 4.52
N GLU A 76 11.72 -10.41 3.40
CA GLU A 76 12.85 -9.54 3.07
C GLU A 76 12.51 -8.04 3.20
N ALA A 77 11.27 -7.71 3.59
CA ALA A 77 10.80 -6.34 3.70
C ALA A 77 10.84 -5.84 5.14
N ALA A 78 10.95 -4.52 5.31
CA ALA A 78 10.86 -3.84 6.59
C ALA A 78 9.42 -3.42 6.93
N GLY A 79 8.52 -3.39 5.95
CA GLY A 79 7.13 -3.00 6.15
C GLY A 79 6.33 -2.92 4.85
N VAL A 80 5.04 -2.65 5.00
CA VAL A 80 4.06 -2.56 3.90
C VAL A 80 3.32 -1.23 3.97
N ILE A 81 3.18 -0.56 2.84
CA ILE A 81 2.21 0.50 2.61
C ILE A 81 1.14 -0.10 1.69
N ILE A 82 -0.11 -0.12 2.13
CA ILE A 82 -1.19 -0.78 1.38
C ILE A 82 -2.39 0.14 1.18
N ASN A 83 -2.76 0.35 -0.08
CA ASN A 83 -4.08 0.83 -0.45
C ASN A 83 -4.85 -0.34 -1.05
N ALA A 84 -5.66 -1.04 -0.26
CA ALA A 84 -6.39 -2.21 -0.75
C ALA A 84 -7.62 -1.85 -1.60
N GLY A 85 -7.89 -0.56 -1.83
CA GLY A 85 -9.05 -0.09 -2.57
C GLY A 85 -10.35 -0.63 -1.98
N ALA A 86 -11.20 -1.21 -2.83
CA ALA A 86 -12.46 -1.78 -2.36
C ALA A 86 -12.30 -2.98 -1.42
N LEU A 87 -11.17 -3.71 -1.49
CA LEU A 87 -10.94 -4.90 -0.68
C LEU A 87 -10.80 -4.58 0.82
N THR A 88 -10.40 -3.36 1.16
CA THR A 88 -10.41 -2.84 2.55
C THR A 88 -11.73 -3.13 3.27
N HIS A 89 -12.87 -3.11 2.56
CA HIS A 89 -14.19 -3.21 3.17
C HIS A 89 -14.73 -4.65 3.29
N TYR A 90 -14.11 -5.62 2.62
CA TYR A 90 -14.69 -6.96 2.44
C TYR A 90 -13.70 -8.13 2.60
N SER A 91 -12.41 -7.90 2.42
CA SER A 91 -11.41 -8.96 2.34
C SER A 91 -10.87 -9.35 3.70
N TYR A 92 -11.52 -10.33 4.34
CA TYR A 92 -10.96 -11.00 5.51
C TYR A 92 -9.73 -11.84 5.15
N ALA A 93 -9.61 -12.31 3.90
CA ALA A 93 -8.42 -13.01 3.45
C ALA A 93 -7.17 -12.10 3.45
N LEU A 94 -7.30 -10.86 2.96
CA LEU A 94 -6.21 -9.87 2.98
C LEU A 94 -5.91 -9.40 4.40
N ARG A 95 -6.93 -9.23 5.24
CA ARG A 95 -6.77 -8.97 6.68
C ARG A 95 -5.89 -10.05 7.31
N ASP A 96 -6.24 -11.31 7.13
CA ASP A 96 -5.54 -12.41 7.80
C ASP A 96 -4.12 -12.60 7.23
N ALA A 97 -3.90 -12.36 5.94
CA ALA A 97 -2.56 -12.32 5.36
C ALA A 97 -1.69 -11.21 5.97
N LEU A 98 -2.23 -9.99 6.13
CA LEU A 98 -1.51 -8.88 6.79
C LEU A 98 -1.23 -9.16 8.27
N ALA A 99 -2.14 -9.85 8.97
CA ALA A 99 -1.93 -10.26 10.36
C ALA A 99 -0.88 -11.38 10.50
N ALA A 100 -0.70 -12.21 9.47
CA ALA A 100 0.21 -13.35 9.48
C ALA A 100 1.65 -13.00 9.13
N ILE A 101 1.89 -11.94 8.36
CA ILE A 101 3.25 -11.49 8.03
C ILE A 101 3.92 -10.81 9.23
N ALA A 102 5.22 -11.07 9.44
CA ALA A 102 5.97 -10.62 10.62
C ALA A 102 6.45 -9.16 10.56
N ILE A 103 5.84 -8.33 9.71
CA ILE A 103 6.25 -6.95 9.43
C ILE A 103 5.06 -5.99 9.55
N PRO A 104 5.27 -4.74 9.97
CA PRO A 104 4.18 -3.78 10.10
C PRO A 104 3.63 -3.37 8.73
N ALA A 105 2.32 -3.13 8.69
CA ALA A 105 1.63 -2.56 7.54
C ALA A 105 0.96 -1.22 7.92
N VAL A 106 0.91 -0.26 6.99
CA VAL A 106 0.14 0.98 7.10
C VAL A 106 -0.88 0.99 5.98
N GLU A 107 -2.15 1.15 6.35
CA GLU A 107 -3.24 1.30 5.39
C GLU A 107 -3.32 2.75 4.90
N VAL A 108 -3.46 2.95 3.59
CA VAL A 108 -3.58 4.28 3.00
C VAL A 108 -4.76 4.35 2.03
N HIS A 109 -5.46 5.48 2.03
CA HIS A 109 -6.54 5.80 1.11
C HIS A 109 -6.35 7.20 0.55
N LEU A 110 -6.32 7.32 -0.78
CA LEU A 110 -6.22 8.63 -1.45
C LEU A 110 -7.41 9.54 -1.08
N THR A 111 -8.61 8.98 -1.00
CA THR A 111 -9.84 9.70 -0.65
C THR A 111 -10.24 9.46 0.80
N ASN A 112 -10.99 10.37 1.40
CA ASN A 112 -11.54 10.18 2.74
C ASN A 112 -12.68 9.15 2.70
N ILE A 113 -12.41 7.90 3.06
CA ILE A 113 -13.40 6.82 3.06
C ILE A 113 -14.55 7.04 4.05
N HIS A 114 -14.34 7.84 5.11
CA HIS A 114 -15.36 8.15 6.13
C HIS A 114 -16.31 9.28 5.71
N ALA A 115 -16.01 9.98 4.62
CA ALA A 115 -16.90 10.99 4.02
C ALA A 115 -17.74 10.42 2.86
N ARG A 116 -17.73 9.09 2.68
CA ARG A 116 -18.35 8.41 1.55
C ARG A 116 -19.56 7.57 2.01
N GLU A 117 -19.97 6.61 1.19
CA GLU A 117 -21.09 5.73 1.51
C GLU A 117 -20.78 4.89 2.77
N ALA A 118 -21.81 4.56 3.57
CA ALA A 118 -21.64 3.90 4.86
C ALA A 118 -20.84 2.57 4.80
N PHE A 119 -20.96 1.82 3.70
CA PHE A 119 -20.19 0.58 3.51
C PHE A 119 -18.68 0.81 3.39
N ARG A 120 -18.24 2.04 3.11
CA ARG A 120 -16.81 2.42 3.05
C ARG A 120 -16.24 2.86 4.37
N HIS A 121 -17.07 3.08 5.39
CA HIS A 121 -16.60 3.53 6.69
C HIS A 121 -15.86 2.44 7.44
N LEU A 122 -16.20 1.18 7.17
CA LEU A 122 -15.57 0.02 7.80
C LEU A 122 -14.39 -0.46 6.95
N SER A 123 -13.20 -0.44 7.53
CA SER A 123 -12.04 -1.20 7.06
C SER A 123 -11.91 -2.48 7.89
N VAL A 124 -11.98 -3.65 7.23
CA VAL A 124 -11.75 -4.93 7.92
C VAL A 124 -10.26 -5.17 8.17
N ILE A 125 -9.37 -4.46 7.48
CA ILE A 125 -7.91 -4.57 7.65
C ILE A 125 -7.36 -3.59 8.71
N ALA A 126 -8.05 -2.47 8.98
CA ALA A 126 -7.64 -1.47 9.96
C ALA A 126 -7.24 -2.05 11.34
N PRO A 127 -7.93 -3.07 11.90
CA PRO A 127 -7.56 -3.65 13.20
C PRO A 127 -6.23 -4.42 13.23
N VAL A 128 -5.66 -4.78 12.08
CA VAL A 128 -4.44 -5.61 12.01
C VAL A 128 -3.25 -4.87 11.39
N VAL A 129 -3.42 -3.60 11.02
CA VAL A 129 -2.35 -2.72 10.53
C VAL A 129 -1.91 -1.75 11.63
N ALA A 130 -0.71 -1.21 11.51
CA ALA A 130 -0.13 -0.28 12.50
C ALA A 130 -0.82 1.09 12.52
N GLY A 131 -1.49 1.47 11.43
CA GLY A 131 -2.21 2.73 11.32
C GLY A 131 -2.91 2.88 9.98
N GLN A 132 -3.77 3.89 9.89
CA GLN A 132 -4.52 4.24 8.68
C GLN A 132 -4.36 5.73 8.37
N ILE A 133 -4.09 6.06 7.11
CA ILE A 133 -4.07 7.42 6.57
C ILE A 133 -5.12 7.51 5.48
N ALA A 134 -6.03 8.48 5.53
CA ALA A 134 -7.11 8.60 4.55
C ALA A 134 -7.40 10.05 4.18
N GLY A 135 -7.61 10.31 2.88
CA GLY A 135 -8.13 11.59 2.38
C GLY A 135 -7.12 12.69 2.14
N LEU A 136 -5.83 12.37 2.06
CA LEU A 136 -4.75 13.33 1.77
C LEU A 136 -4.29 13.31 0.30
N GLY A 137 -5.01 12.58 -0.56
CA GLY A 137 -4.58 12.40 -1.95
C GLY A 137 -3.26 11.62 -2.02
N PRO A 138 -2.38 11.94 -2.99
CA PRO A 138 -1.11 11.24 -3.19
C PRO A 138 0.04 11.65 -2.24
N GLU A 139 -0.17 12.58 -1.30
CA GLU A 139 0.91 13.15 -0.45
C GLU A 139 1.33 12.28 0.76
#